data_AF-A0A7S3MSF3-F1
#
_entry.id   AF-A0A7S3MSF3-F1
#
_cell.length_a   1.000
_cell.length_b   1.000
_cell.length_c   1.000
_cell.angle_alpha   90.00
_cell.angle_beta   90.00
_cell.angle_gamma   90.00
#
_symmetry.space_group_name_H-M   'P 1'
#
loop_
_entity.id
_entity.type
_entity.pdbx_description
1 polymer ?
#
loop_
_entity_poly.entity_id
_entity_poly.type
_entity_poly.pdbx_seq_one_letter_code
_entity_poly.pdbx_strand_id
1 'polypeptide(L)'
;KIEITSPVDLLKKGDKVGNSEAALLQKLHIRPFTYGLTLEAIYDNGSIFSPDVLDITDEILKNAFFGALGNIAGLSFATNLPTMASVPHSITNAFKTLVSIAVECDEYSFEKADAYKKAVKK
;
A
#
# COMPACT_ATOMS: atom_id res chain seq x y z
N LYS A 1 -17.67 35.34 28.65
CA LYS A 1 -16.78 34.49 27.83
C LYS A 1 -17.67 33.44 27.18
N ILE A 2 -17.73 33.39 25.85
CA ILE A 2 -18.53 32.36 25.15
C ILE A 2 -17.55 31.25 24.83
N GLU A 3 -17.84 30.03 25.28
CA GLU A 3 -16.99 28.85 25.11
C GLU A 3 -17.80 27.75 24.42
N ILE A 4 -17.15 26.98 23.56
CA ILE A 4 -17.74 25.81 22.91
C ILE A 4 -17.60 24.64 23.88
N THR A 5 -18.72 24.08 24.36
CA THR A 5 -18.74 22.99 25.35
C THR A 5 -18.45 21.62 24.77
N SER A 6 -18.74 21.41 23.48
CA SER A 6 -18.51 20.15 22.76
C SER A 6 -18.31 20.41 21.27
N PRO A 7 -17.46 19.61 20.58
CA PRO A 7 -17.32 19.70 19.13
C PRO A 7 -18.63 19.31 18.44
N VAL A 8 -19.03 20.10 17.44
CA VAL A 8 -20.23 19.88 16.63
C VAL A 8 -19.87 20.04 15.16
N ASP A 9 -20.29 19.08 14.34
CA ASP A 9 -20.10 19.13 12.89
C ASP A 9 -21.11 20.12 12.28
N LEU A 10 -20.61 21.27 11.83
CA LEU A 10 -21.45 22.33 11.25
C LEU A 10 -21.90 22.04 9.81
N LEU A 11 -21.07 21.37 9.02
CA LEU A 11 -21.28 21.11 7.59
C LEU A 11 -20.69 19.75 7.19
N LYS A 12 -21.32 19.06 6.24
CA LYS A 12 -20.73 17.87 5.60
C LYS A 12 -20.21 18.21 4.21
N LYS A 13 -19.30 17.38 3.70
CA LYS A 13 -18.76 17.54 2.34
C LYS A 13 -19.90 17.42 1.32
N GLY A 14 -20.11 18.48 0.53
CA GLY A 14 -21.16 18.56 -0.50
C GLY A 14 -22.36 19.43 -0.11
N ASP A 15 -22.50 19.80 1.17
CA ASP A 15 -23.58 20.68 1.61
C ASP A 15 -23.28 22.14 1.19
N LYS A 16 -24.32 22.84 0.73
CA LYS A 16 -24.21 24.27 0.43
C LYS A 16 -24.15 25.06 1.74
N VAL A 17 -23.17 25.95 1.84
CA VAL A 17 -22.97 26.80 3.01
C VAL A 17 -24.08 27.86 3.06
N GLY A 18 -24.86 27.88 4.14
CA GLY A 18 -25.83 28.92 4.41
C GLY A 18 -25.19 30.19 4.96
N ASN A 19 -25.94 31.29 4.93
CA ASN A 19 -25.44 32.61 5.37
C ASN A 19 -25.14 32.63 6.88
N SER A 20 -25.92 31.90 7.67
CA SER A 20 -25.81 31.82 9.13
C SER A 20 -24.52 31.12 9.55
N GLU A 21 -24.20 29.99 8.91
CA GLU A 21 -23.01 29.19 9.19
C GLU A 21 -21.73 29.93 8.75
N ALA A 22 -21.77 30.58 7.58
CA ALA A 22 -20.65 31.39 7.08
C ALA A 22 -20.32 32.56 8.03
N ALA A 23 -21.34 33.29 8.49
CA ALA A 23 -21.15 34.42 9.39
C ALA A 23 -20.61 33.98 10.76
N LEU A 24 -21.06 32.83 11.28
CA LEU A 24 -20.54 32.26 12.53
C LEU A 24 -19.06 31.87 12.41
N LEU A 25 -18.70 31.14 11.34
CA LEU A 25 -17.31 30.73 11.08
C LEU A 25 -16.37 31.93 10.91
N GLN A 26 -16.83 32.98 10.24
CA GLN A 26 -16.08 34.24 10.09
C GLN A 26 -15.82 34.92 11.44
N LYS A 27 -16.82 34.95 12.34
CA LYS A 27 -16.68 35.52 13.69
C LYS A 27 -15.76 34.69 14.58
N LEU A 28 -15.67 33.38 14.36
CA LEU A 28 -14.74 32.49 15.03
C LEU A 28 -13.34 32.49 14.39
N HIS A 29 -13.12 33.29 13.34
CA HIS A 29 -11.90 33.33 12.53
C HIS A 29 -11.50 31.97 11.91
N ILE A 30 -12.46 31.07 11.72
CA ILE A 30 -12.25 29.78 11.07
C ILE A 30 -12.51 29.94 9.57
N ARG A 31 -11.51 29.62 8.74
CA ARG A 31 -11.58 29.71 7.28
C ARG A 31 -11.44 28.31 6.68
N PRO A 32 -12.55 27.59 6.45
CA PRO A 32 -12.51 26.18 6.08
C PRO A 32 -12.29 25.92 4.58
N PHE A 33 -12.30 26.97 3.74
CA PHE A 33 -12.13 26.83 2.29
C PHE A 33 -10.82 27.45 1.82
N THR A 34 -10.08 26.68 1.03
CA THR A 34 -8.93 27.15 0.27
C THR A 34 -9.36 27.40 -1.16
N TYR A 35 -9.15 28.61 -1.66
CA TYR A 35 -9.35 28.96 -3.06
C TYR A 35 -7.99 29.04 -3.75
N GLY A 36 -7.91 28.50 -4.96
CA GLY A 36 -6.70 28.45 -5.75
C GLY A 36 -7.02 28.16 -7.22
N LEU A 37 -5.99 28.23 -8.06
CA LEU A 37 -6.09 27.81 -9.46
C LEU A 37 -6.11 26.28 -9.51
N THR A 38 -7.16 25.73 -10.12
CA THR A 38 -7.23 24.31 -10.46
C THR A 38 -6.73 24.13 -11.89
N LEU A 39 -5.72 23.28 -12.09
CA LEU A 39 -5.27 22.89 -13.41
C LEU A 39 -6.37 22.05 -14.08
N GLU A 40 -6.60 22.26 -15.38
CA GLU A 40 -7.60 21.50 -16.15
C GLU A 40 -6.94 20.50 -17.10
N ALA A 41 -5.89 20.94 -17.80
CA ALA A 41 -5.10 20.10 -18.69
C ALA A 41 -3.65 20.55 -18.69
N ILE A 42 -2.74 19.59 -18.87
CA ILE A 42 -1.30 19.80 -18.89
C ILE A 42 -0.78 19.29 -20.22
N TYR A 43 -0.05 20.14 -20.95
CA TYR A 43 0.59 19.76 -22.20
C TYR A 43 2.08 19.53 -21.95
N ASP A 44 2.57 18.35 -22.30
CA ASP A 44 4.00 18.05 -22.29
C ASP A 44 4.39 17.15 -23.46
N ASN A 45 5.45 17.53 -24.17
CA ASN A 45 6.05 16.80 -25.30
C ASN A 45 5.04 16.18 -26.31
N GLY A 46 3.99 16.92 -26.69
CA GLY A 46 3.01 16.46 -27.68
C GLY A 46 1.84 15.66 -27.11
N SER A 47 1.80 15.43 -25.80
CA SER A 47 0.71 14.73 -25.11
C SER A 47 -0.02 15.67 -24.15
N ILE A 48 -1.32 15.44 -23.98
CA ILE A 48 -2.18 16.17 -23.04
C ILE A 48 -2.55 15.22 -21.90
N PHE A 49 -2.25 15.65 -20.66
CA PHE A 49 -2.47 14.89 -19.44
C PHE A 49 -3.51 15.57 -18.55
N SER A 50 -4.24 14.78 -17.79
CA SER A 50 -5.05 15.29 -16.68
C SER A 50 -4.14 15.69 -15.51
N PRO A 51 -4.59 16.60 -14.63
CA PRO A 51 -3.85 16.99 -13.44
C PRO A 51 -3.47 15.82 -12.53
N ASP A 52 -4.29 14.76 -12.51
CA ASP A 52 -4.09 13.57 -11.67
C ASP A 52 -2.75 12.86 -11.96
N VAL A 53 -2.19 13.03 -13.16
CA VAL A 53 -0.88 12.43 -13.52
C VAL A 53 0.26 13.05 -12.69
N LEU A 54 0.12 14.29 -12.22
CA LEU A 54 1.12 14.91 -11.34
C LEU A 54 1.05 14.38 -9.91
N ASP A 55 -0.11 13.85 -9.50
CA ASP A 55 -0.34 13.30 -8.16
C ASP A 55 0.10 11.83 -8.03
N ILE A 56 0.84 11.29 -9.00
CA ILE A 56 1.38 9.93 -8.91
C ILE A 56 2.47 9.88 -7.84
N THR A 57 2.24 9.08 -6.80
CA THR A 57 3.21 8.86 -5.73
C THR A 57 4.16 7.69 -6.06
N ASP A 58 5.37 7.74 -5.51
CA ASP A 58 6.36 6.67 -5.63
C ASP A 58 5.85 5.31 -5.13
N GLU A 59 4.91 5.32 -4.18
CA GLU A 59 4.30 4.10 -3.64
C GLU A 59 3.46 3.37 -4.68
N ILE A 60 2.70 4.11 -5.49
CA ILE A 60 1.89 3.54 -6.57
C ILE A 60 2.81 2.87 -7.60
N LEU A 61 3.92 3.53 -7.95
CA LEU A 61 4.92 2.99 -8.88
C LEU A 61 5.58 1.73 -8.32
N LYS A 62 5.98 1.75 -7.04
CA LYS A 62 6.58 0.58 -6.37
C LYS A 62 5.61 -0.60 -6.36
N ASN A 63 4.35 -0.37 -5.99
CA ASN A 63 3.34 -1.42 -5.91
C ASN A 63 3.07 -2.05 -7.29
N ALA A 64 2.94 -1.23 -8.33
CA ALA A 64 2.79 -1.72 -9.70
C ALA A 64 4.01 -2.54 -10.15
N PHE A 65 5.22 -2.06 -9.84
CA PHE A 65 6.47 -2.75 -10.17
C PHE A 65 6.62 -4.09 -9.45
N PHE A 66 6.41 -4.14 -8.13
CA PHE A 66 6.50 -5.38 -7.36
C PHE A 66 5.39 -6.36 -7.74
N GLY A 67 4.20 -5.88 -8.07
CA GLY A 67 3.12 -6.72 -8.61
C GLY A 67 3.52 -7.39 -9.92
N ALA A 68 4.09 -6.61 -10.86
CA ALA A 68 4.60 -7.15 -12.11
C ALA A 68 5.75 -8.16 -11.89
N LEU A 69 6.69 -7.85 -11.00
CA LEU A 69 7.80 -8.74 -10.65
C LEU A 69 7.31 -10.07 -10.06
N GLY A 70 6.32 -10.02 -9.16
CA GLY A 70 5.69 -11.21 -8.59
C GLY A 70 5.06 -12.11 -9.65
N ASN A 71 4.34 -11.51 -10.62
CA ASN A 71 3.75 -12.24 -11.73
C ASN A 71 4.81 -12.92 -12.61
N ILE A 72 5.91 -12.23 -12.92
CA ILE A 72 7.02 -12.79 -13.70
C ILE A 72 7.73 -13.91 -12.94
N ALA A 73 7.95 -13.74 -11.63
CA ALA A 73 8.56 -14.76 -10.79
C ALA A 73 7.69 -16.02 -10.72
N GLY A 74 6.37 -15.87 -10.57
CA GLY A 74 5.40 -16.95 -10.59
C GLY A 74 5.35 -17.69 -11.93
N LEU A 75 5.32 -16.96 -13.04
CA LEU A 75 5.36 -17.54 -14.39
C LEU A 75 6.66 -18.33 -14.63
N SER A 76 7.80 -17.74 -14.25
CA SER A 76 9.13 -18.37 -14.37
C SER A 76 9.20 -19.66 -13.55
N PHE A 77 8.62 -19.66 -12.34
CA PHE A 77 8.54 -20.85 -11.50
C PHE A 77 7.67 -21.94 -12.12
N ALA A 78 6.49 -21.60 -12.64
CA ALA A 78 5.58 -22.55 -13.28
C ALA A 78 6.16 -23.18 -14.56
N THR A 79 6.95 -22.41 -15.31
CA THR A 79 7.60 -22.85 -16.56
C THR A 79 8.95 -23.54 -16.35
N ASN A 80 9.39 -23.70 -15.10
CA ASN A 80 10.70 -24.25 -14.73
C ASN A 80 11.89 -23.52 -15.38
N LEU A 81 11.74 -22.21 -15.63
CA LEU A 81 12.81 -21.37 -16.13
C LEU A 81 13.48 -20.60 -14.97
N PRO A 82 14.78 -20.85 -14.70
CA PRO A 82 15.49 -20.13 -13.66
C PRO A 82 15.80 -18.70 -14.13
N THR A 83 15.08 -17.73 -13.58
CA THR A 83 15.33 -16.29 -13.75
C THR A 83 15.83 -15.71 -12.44
N MET A 84 16.48 -14.54 -12.48
CA MET A 84 17.00 -13.89 -11.28
C MET A 84 15.93 -13.67 -10.19
N ALA A 85 14.68 -13.48 -10.62
CA ALA A 85 13.54 -13.33 -9.71
C ALA A 85 13.05 -14.68 -9.15
N SER A 86 13.13 -15.79 -9.90
CA SER A 86 12.59 -17.09 -9.48
C SER A 86 13.57 -17.95 -8.67
N VAL A 87 14.88 -17.80 -8.89
CA VAL A 87 15.94 -18.55 -8.18
C VAL A 87 15.82 -18.49 -6.65
N PRO A 88 15.68 -17.32 -5.99
CA PRO A 88 15.59 -17.28 -4.53
C PRO A 88 14.34 -17.99 -4.00
N HIS A 89 13.22 -17.90 -4.72
CA HIS A 89 11.99 -18.59 -4.36
C HIS A 89 12.11 -20.10 -4.50
N SER A 90 12.80 -20.59 -5.54
CA SER A 90 13.04 -22.01 -5.76
C SER A 90 13.87 -22.65 -4.64
N ILE A 91 14.99 -22.03 -4.27
CA ILE A 91 15.88 -22.51 -3.19
C ILE A 91 15.15 -22.51 -1.84
N THR A 92 14.41 -21.43 -1.55
CA THR A 92 13.68 -21.30 -0.29
C THR A 92 12.56 -22.33 -0.21
N ASN A 93 11.85 -22.61 -1.31
CA ASN A 93 10.80 -23.61 -1.34
C ASN A 93 11.36 -25.02 -1.15
N ALA A 94 12.46 -25.37 -1.83
CA ALA A 94 13.14 -26.65 -1.64
C ALA A 94 13.57 -26.85 -0.18
N PHE A 95 14.14 -25.80 0.44
CA PHE A 95 14.49 -25.84 1.86
C PHE A 95 13.26 -26.05 2.77
N LYS A 96 12.15 -25.32 2.52
CA LYS A 96 10.90 -25.49 3.26
C LYS A 96 10.34 -26.92 3.15
N THR A 97 10.36 -27.51 1.96
CA THR A 97 9.92 -28.89 1.74
C THR A 97 10.78 -29.87 2.55
N LEU A 98 12.11 -29.72 2.52
CA LEU A 98 13.01 -30.58 3.30
C LEU A 98 12.80 -30.42 4.82
N VAL A 99 12.61 -29.18 5.30
CA VAL A 99 12.29 -28.92 6.71
C VAL A 99 10.94 -29.56 7.07
N SER A 100 9.91 -29.46 6.22
CA SER A 100 8.60 -30.07 6.51
C SER A 100 8.67 -31.59 6.64
N ILE A 101 9.41 -32.26 5.74
CA ILE A 101 9.63 -33.71 5.81
C ILE A 101 10.42 -34.07 7.08
N ALA A 102 11.46 -33.31 7.40
CA ALA A 102 12.23 -33.55 8.61
C ALA A 102 11.36 -33.38 9.86
N VAL A 103 10.49 -32.36 9.94
CA VAL A 103 9.60 -32.13 11.09
C VAL A 103 8.63 -33.30 11.31
N GLU A 104 8.12 -33.91 10.24
CA GLU A 104 7.18 -35.03 10.32
C GLU A 104 7.86 -36.38 10.57
N CYS A 105 9.09 -36.58 10.07
CA CYS A 105 9.89 -37.78 10.31
C CYS A 105 10.84 -37.61 11.51
N ASP A 106 10.56 -38.29 12.62
CA ASP A 106 11.39 -38.23 13.83
C ASP A 106 12.82 -38.81 13.65
N GLU A 107 13.01 -39.76 12.72
CA GLU A 107 14.29 -40.42 12.49
C GLU A 107 15.32 -39.58 11.71
N TYR A 108 14.86 -38.60 10.93
CA TYR A 108 15.74 -37.79 10.07
C TYR A 108 15.81 -36.35 10.57
N SER A 109 17.01 -35.90 10.92
CA SER A 109 17.30 -34.54 11.40
C SER A 109 18.52 -33.99 10.66
N PHE A 110 18.53 -32.68 10.44
CA PHE A 110 19.69 -31.93 9.95
C PHE A 110 19.85 -30.65 10.80
N GLU A 111 21.08 -30.15 10.93
CA GLU A 111 21.42 -29.05 11.86
C GLU A 111 20.50 -27.83 11.73
N LYS A 112 20.12 -27.47 10.50
CA LYS A 112 19.22 -26.34 10.22
C LYS A 112 17.74 -26.64 10.47
N ALA A 113 17.31 -27.90 10.50
CA ALA A 113 15.93 -28.30 10.83
C ALA A 113 15.70 -28.42 12.33
N ASP A 114 16.72 -28.69 13.14
CA ASP A 114 16.57 -28.87 14.58
C ASP A 114 16.05 -27.62 15.28
N ALA A 115 16.41 -26.44 14.77
CA ALA A 115 15.85 -25.16 15.23
C ALA A 115 14.33 -25.08 15.01
N TYR A 116 13.83 -25.59 13.86
CA TYR A 116 12.41 -25.60 13.53
C TYR A 116 11.64 -26.71 14.26
N LYS A 117 12.25 -27.90 14.44
CA LYS A 117 11.66 -28.99 15.26
C LYS A 117 11.40 -28.55 16.71
N LYS A 118 12.34 -27.81 17.31
CA LYS A 118 12.18 -27.27 18.68
C LYS A 118 11.07 -26.23 18.80
N ALA A 119 10.80 -25.47 17.74
CA ALA A 119 9.72 -24.49 17.72
C ALA A 119 8.32 -25.13 17.60
N VAL A 120 8.21 -26.31 16.99
CA VAL A 120 6.95 -27.03 16.75
C VAL A 120 6.54 -27.92 17.94
N LYS A 121 7.48 -28.43 18.76
CA LYS A 121 7.19 -29.26 19.94
C LYS A 121 6.66 -28.48 21.17
N LYS A 122 5.74 -27.52 20.96
CA LYS A 122 5.00 -26.83 22.04
C LYS A 122 3.61 -27.45 22.23
#